data_AF-A0AAV0J7E5-F1
#
_entry.id   AF-A0AAV0J7E5-F1
#
_cell.length_a   1.000
_cell.length_b   1.000
_cell.length_c   1.000
_cell.angle_alpha   90.00
_cell.angle_beta   90.00
_cell.angle_gamma   90.00
#
_symmetry.space_group_name_H-M   'P 1'
#
loop_
_entity.id
_entity.type
_entity.pdbx_description
1 polymer ?
#
loop_
_entity_poly.entity_id
_entity_poly.type
_entity_poly.pdbx_seq_one_letter_code
_entity_poly.pdbx_strand_id
1 'polypeptide(L)'
;MAIQQRQHVLISKDWYRVCEVYKPNDAQWALQAKAVLDRLQLVVAERSIAFHTKIQPTVQYLGRLLAVPKRAIDTSAEELIRAGSAATLSALINRFNPVLRKVANLGCWQVISPVEVGGFVTSVNELITVQNKVYKKPTVIIATKVTGEEEIPDGVVAVLTPDTPDILSHVSIRARNCKACLSVCFATCYDQNLLRNLKLKEGKAVSIKIKSMDLIIRDISASELSLSSSVFSSILRRTSTLKRKTFRGKYAVSVEEFTTEMVGAKSCNIRFLRERVPSWIKIPNSVALPFGTFEAVLSENINKDIASRVIGLHKSVSGGDLTKLKVIQTAIQQMHAPLSLKNELASKMRTSRMSWPGDQSEERWPLAWQAIKRVWASKWNERAYVSCRKASLNMDNLRMAVLIQEVICADYAFVIHTKNPLSGDESEIYAEIVKGLGESLVSAYPGRAMSFITRKNNLKNPIIASYPSKNIGLFSKPSIIFRSDSNGEDLQGYAGAGLYDSVILDEEDKVVLDYSTDRLLIDKAFQASVLSRIAEAGKIIETLYGCPQDIEGVVKDGVIHVVQARPQI
;
A
#
# COMPACT_ATOMS: atom_id res chain seq x y z
N MET A 1 -5.80 -14.31 22.16
CA MET A 1 -6.95 -13.99 23.02
C MET A 1 -6.74 -12.66 23.75
N ALA A 2 -5.61 -12.43 24.42
CA ALA A 2 -5.31 -11.15 25.09
C ALA A 2 -5.39 -9.91 24.18
N ILE A 3 -4.85 -9.98 22.95
CA ILE A 3 -4.91 -8.86 21.97
C ILE A 3 -6.36 -8.52 21.58
N GLN A 4 -7.18 -9.53 21.29
CA GLN A 4 -8.59 -9.34 20.91
C GLN A 4 -9.44 -8.78 22.07
N GLN A 5 -9.20 -9.25 23.30
CA GLN A 5 -9.84 -8.68 24.49
C GLN A 5 -9.45 -7.21 24.67
N ARG A 6 -8.17 -6.87 24.49
CA ARG A 6 -7.70 -5.48 24.54
C ARG A 6 -8.35 -4.61 23.45
N GLN A 7 -8.46 -5.10 22.22
CA GLN A 7 -9.17 -4.40 21.14
C GLN A 7 -10.62 -4.10 21.51
N HIS A 8 -11.37 -5.08 22.03
CA HIS A 8 -12.76 -4.89 22.46
C HIS A 8 -12.87 -3.76 23.51
N VAL A 9 -12.03 -3.80 24.54
CA VAL A 9 -12.04 -2.78 25.61
C VAL A 9 -11.79 -1.39 25.04
N LEU A 10 -10.80 -1.24 24.16
CA LEU A 10 -10.45 0.05 23.56
C LEU A 10 -11.53 0.56 22.59
N ILE A 11 -12.17 -0.33 21.82
CA ILE A 11 -13.29 0.04 20.94
C ILE A 11 -14.49 0.48 21.79
N SER A 12 -14.81 -0.23 22.87
CA SER A 12 -15.91 0.14 23.77
C SER A 12 -15.68 1.49 24.44
N LYS A 13 -14.45 1.77 24.91
CA LYS A 13 -14.09 3.10 25.45
C LYS A 13 -14.33 4.21 24.43
N ASP A 14 -13.90 3.99 23.19
CA ASP A 14 -14.08 4.96 22.11
C ASP A 14 -15.56 5.14 21.73
N TRP A 15 -16.35 4.05 21.75
CA TRP A 15 -17.80 4.12 21.54
C TRP A 15 -18.50 5.01 22.58
N TYR A 16 -18.22 4.83 23.87
CA TYR A 16 -18.82 5.68 24.92
C TYR A 16 -18.47 7.15 24.74
N ARG A 17 -17.19 7.46 24.45
CA ARG A 17 -16.74 8.82 24.13
C ARG A 17 -17.51 9.42 22.97
N VAL A 18 -17.68 8.67 21.87
CA VAL A 18 -18.44 9.14 20.70
C VAL A 18 -19.93 9.32 21.03
N CYS A 19 -20.52 8.46 21.87
CA CYS A 19 -21.90 8.62 22.31
C CYS A 19 -22.13 9.89 23.14
N GLU A 20 -21.18 10.28 24.00
CA GLU A 20 -21.29 11.47 24.85
C GLU A 20 -21.37 12.78 24.04
N VAL A 21 -20.78 12.81 22.85
CA VAL A 21 -20.77 13.98 21.96
C VAL A 21 -21.85 13.94 20.88
N TYR A 22 -22.84 13.05 21.00
CA TYR A 22 -23.92 12.90 20.03
C TYR A 22 -24.74 14.18 19.86
N LYS A 23 -24.97 14.54 18.59
CA LYS A 23 -25.89 15.59 18.17
C LYS A 23 -26.75 15.08 17.02
N PRO A 24 -28.07 15.35 17.02
CA PRO A 24 -28.94 14.97 15.90
C PRO A 24 -28.43 15.55 14.57
N ASN A 25 -28.43 14.74 13.51
CA ASN A 25 -28.02 15.11 12.15
C ASN A 25 -26.58 15.63 12.01
N ASP A 26 -25.68 15.31 12.95
CA ASP A 26 -24.27 15.63 12.84
C ASP A 26 -23.53 14.59 11.97
N ALA A 27 -23.17 14.99 10.75
CA ALA A 27 -22.44 14.16 9.81
C ALA A 27 -21.02 13.79 10.31
N GLN A 28 -20.35 14.69 11.03
CA GLN A 28 -19.01 14.43 11.58
C GLN A 28 -19.07 13.42 12.71
N TRP A 29 -20.07 13.53 13.58
CA TRP A 29 -20.36 12.51 14.58
C TRP A 29 -20.63 11.14 13.93
N ALA A 30 -21.46 11.10 12.88
CA ALA A 30 -21.79 9.85 12.18
C ALA A 30 -20.55 9.20 11.55
N LEU A 31 -19.61 9.99 11.01
CA LEU A 31 -18.32 9.49 10.51
C LEU A 31 -17.46 8.87 11.64
N GLN A 32 -17.43 9.49 12.82
CA GLN A 32 -16.72 8.94 13.98
C GLN A 32 -17.36 7.64 14.47
N ALA A 33 -18.68 7.63 14.67
CA ALA A 33 -19.43 6.45 15.08
C ALA A 33 -19.24 5.30 14.08
N LYS A 34 -19.25 5.61 12.77
CA LYS A 34 -18.98 4.62 11.73
C LYS A 34 -17.57 4.05 11.85
N ALA A 35 -16.55 4.86 12.11
CA ALA A 35 -15.18 4.36 12.27
C ALA A 35 -15.05 3.37 13.45
N VAL A 36 -15.78 3.61 14.54
CA VAL A 36 -15.88 2.68 15.68
C VAL A 36 -16.55 1.37 15.27
N LEU A 37 -17.66 1.43 14.51
CA LEU A 37 -18.31 0.21 13.98
C LEU A 37 -17.44 -0.55 12.98
N ASP A 38 -16.72 0.14 12.11
CA ASP A 38 -15.78 -0.47 11.16
C ASP A 38 -14.71 -1.27 11.93
N ARG A 39 -14.14 -0.69 13.00
CA ARG A 39 -13.18 -1.38 13.88
C ARG A 39 -13.79 -2.62 14.53
N LEU A 40 -15.03 -2.51 15.00
CA LEU A 40 -15.73 -3.61 15.65
C LEU A 40 -16.02 -4.76 14.68
N GLN A 41 -16.39 -4.43 13.44
CA GLN A 41 -16.60 -5.39 12.36
C GLN A 41 -15.32 -6.18 12.07
N LEU A 42 -14.16 -5.49 12.03
CA LEU A 42 -12.86 -6.15 11.85
C LEU A 42 -12.57 -7.14 12.98
N VAL A 43 -12.79 -6.76 14.24
CA VAL A 43 -12.51 -7.68 15.36
C VAL A 43 -13.48 -8.86 15.39
N VAL A 44 -14.76 -8.65 15.06
CA VAL A 44 -15.75 -9.73 14.94
C VAL A 44 -15.35 -10.71 13.84
N ALA A 45 -14.89 -10.20 12.68
CA ALA A 45 -14.40 -11.03 11.58
C ALA A 45 -13.14 -11.81 11.96
N GLU A 46 -12.13 -11.15 12.56
CA GLU A 46 -10.91 -11.79 13.05
C GLU A 46 -11.20 -12.87 14.08
N ARG A 47 -12.16 -12.63 14.98
CA ARG A 47 -12.60 -13.61 15.98
C ARG A 47 -13.26 -14.81 15.31
N SER A 48 -14.15 -14.58 14.35
CA SER A 48 -14.79 -15.65 13.57
C SER A 48 -13.74 -16.54 12.89
N ILE A 49 -12.75 -15.94 12.23
CA ILE A 49 -11.65 -16.67 11.59
C ILE A 49 -10.84 -17.44 12.63
N ALA A 50 -10.43 -16.80 13.73
CA ALA A 50 -9.63 -17.44 14.77
C ALA A 50 -10.33 -18.63 15.43
N PHE A 51 -11.65 -18.52 15.68
CA PHE A 51 -12.45 -19.62 16.20
C PHE A 51 -12.52 -20.76 15.18
N HIS A 52 -12.81 -20.45 13.92
CA HIS A 52 -12.86 -21.45 12.86
C HIS A 52 -11.53 -22.18 12.71
N THR A 53 -10.41 -21.47 12.59
CA THR A 53 -9.06 -22.06 12.44
C THR A 53 -8.67 -22.94 13.63
N LYS A 54 -9.09 -22.60 14.85
CA LYS A 54 -8.74 -23.38 16.05
C LYS A 54 -9.63 -24.60 16.27
N ILE A 55 -10.94 -24.46 16.02
CA ILE A 55 -11.93 -25.47 16.39
C ILE A 55 -12.19 -26.44 15.24
N GLN A 56 -12.27 -25.93 14.00
CA GLN A 56 -12.66 -26.74 12.84
C GLN A 56 -11.75 -27.95 12.61
N PRO A 57 -10.40 -27.88 12.76
CA PRO A 57 -9.54 -29.06 12.61
C PRO A 57 -9.87 -30.18 13.60
N THR A 58 -10.15 -29.84 14.86
CA THR A 58 -10.53 -30.81 15.89
C THR A 58 -11.90 -31.43 15.61
N VAL A 59 -12.87 -30.60 15.19
CA VAL A 59 -14.20 -31.07 14.76
C VAL A 59 -14.08 -32.03 13.58
N GLN A 60 -13.25 -31.69 12.59
CA GLN A 60 -12.99 -32.57 11.43
C GLN A 60 -12.35 -33.89 11.83
N TYR A 61 -11.39 -33.86 12.75
CA TYR A 61 -10.72 -35.06 13.25
C TYR A 61 -11.69 -35.99 14.00
N LEU A 62 -12.37 -35.47 15.04
CA LEU A 62 -13.29 -36.24 15.86
C LEU A 62 -14.52 -36.69 15.07
N GLY A 63 -15.09 -35.80 14.25
CA GLY A 63 -16.25 -36.11 13.43
C GLY A 63 -16.00 -37.25 12.45
N ARG A 64 -14.79 -37.34 11.87
CA ARG A 64 -14.41 -38.47 11.01
C ARG A 64 -14.29 -39.78 11.79
N LEU A 65 -13.68 -39.75 12.98
CA LEU A 65 -13.53 -40.95 13.83
C LEU A 65 -14.88 -41.48 14.33
N LEU A 66 -15.81 -40.58 14.64
CA LEU A 66 -17.14 -40.90 15.16
C LEU A 66 -18.17 -41.13 14.06
N ALA A 67 -17.76 -41.16 12.78
CA ALA A 67 -18.64 -41.30 11.63
C ALA A 67 -19.81 -40.30 11.59
N VAL A 68 -19.57 -39.07 12.07
CA VAL A 68 -20.56 -37.98 12.06
C VAL A 68 -20.82 -37.54 10.61
N PRO A 69 -22.07 -37.23 10.22
CA PRO A 69 -22.38 -36.74 8.88
C PRO A 69 -21.54 -35.51 8.50
N LYS A 70 -20.97 -35.51 7.28
CA LYS A 70 -20.09 -34.44 6.77
C LYS A 70 -20.69 -33.05 6.92
N ARG A 71 -21.99 -32.89 6.66
CA ARG A 71 -22.68 -31.61 6.81
C ARG A 71 -22.58 -31.05 8.23
N ALA A 72 -22.75 -31.90 9.25
CA ALA A 72 -22.64 -31.48 10.65
C ALA A 72 -21.20 -31.10 11.01
N ILE A 73 -20.21 -31.83 10.48
CA ILE A 73 -18.78 -31.50 10.63
C ILE A 73 -18.48 -30.12 10.03
N ASP A 74 -18.93 -29.87 8.81
CA ASP A 74 -18.60 -28.66 8.06
C ASP A 74 -19.24 -27.40 8.67
N THR A 75 -20.42 -27.50 9.30
CA THR A 75 -21.12 -26.34 9.90
C THR A 75 -20.86 -26.13 11.38
N SER A 76 -20.27 -27.09 12.10
CA SER A 76 -20.16 -27.03 13.57
C SER A 76 -19.44 -25.78 14.11
N ALA A 77 -18.30 -25.39 13.52
CA ALA A 77 -17.61 -24.18 13.98
C ALA A 77 -18.42 -22.91 13.67
N GLU A 78 -19.15 -22.89 12.55
CA GLU A 78 -20.03 -21.77 12.20
C GLU A 78 -21.18 -21.65 13.20
N GLU A 79 -21.82 -22.76 13.59
CA GLU A 79 -22.88 -22.78 14.59
C GLU A 79 -22.39 -22.28 15.96
N LEU A 80 -21.18 -22.66 16.38
CA LEU A 80 -20.58 -22.14 17.62
C LEU A 80 -20.34 -20.62 17.56
N ILE A 81 -19.94 -20.10 16.39
CA ILE A 81 -19.77 -18.66 16.18
C ILE A 81 -21.13 -17.95 16.21
N ARG A 82 -22.16 -18.54 15.57
CA ARG A 82 -23.54 -18.03 15.52
C ARG A 82 -24.22 -18.04 16.89
N ALA A 83 -23.92 -19.01 17.75
CA ALA A 83 -24.41 -19.09 19.11
C ALA A 83 -23.75 -18.09 20.07
N GLY A 84 -22.60 -17.51 19.68
CA GLY A 84 -21.84 -16.57 20.51
C GLY A 84 -22.30 -15.11 20.37
N SER A 85 -21.83 -14.25 21.29
CA SER A 85 -22.13 -12.80 21.28
C SER A 85 -21.62 -12.06 20.03
N ALA A 86 -20.67 -12.63 19.31
CA ALA A 86 -20.16 -12.09 18.05
C ALA A 86 -21.25 -12.00 16.97
N ALA A 87 -22.19 -12.96 16.94
CA ALA A 87 -23.30 -12.95 15.99
C ALA A 87 -24.30 -11.84 16.27
N THR A 88 -24.67 -11.65 17.54
CA THR A 88 -25.50 -10.52 17.98
C THR A 88 -24.86 -9.19 17.61
N LEU A 89 -23.55 -9.06 17.86
CA LEU A 89 -22.81 -7.84 17.55
C LEU A 89 -22.75 -7.56 16.04
N SER A 90 -22.50 -8.59 15.24
CA SER A 90 -22.55 -8.51 13.78
C SER A 90 -23.93 -8.07 13.27
N ALA A 91 -25.01 -8.62 13.84
CA ALA A 91 -26.37 -8.23 13.49
C ALA A 91 -26.66 -6.76 13.83
N LEU A 92 -26.19 -6.27 14.98
CA LEU A 92 -26.30 -4.86 15.35
C LEU A 92 -25.51 -3.97 14.37
N ILE A 93 -24.26 -4.31 14.07
CA ILE A 93 -23.43 -3.55 13.13
C ILE A 93 -24.12 -3.43 11.77
N ASN A 94 -24.65 -4.55 11.24
CA ASN A 94 -25.36 -4.57 9.96
C ASN A 94 -26.63 -3.72 9.96
N ARG A 95 -27.27 -3.53 11.11
CA ARG A 95 -28.44 -2.65 11.27
C ARG A 95 -28.05 -1.17 11.38
N PHE A 96 -26.98 -0.86 12.12
CA PHE A 96 -26.54 0.52 12.33
C PHE A 96 -25.79 1.11 11.12
N ASN A 97 -25.02 0.30 10.40
CA ASN A 97 -24.18 0.78 9.29
C ASN A 97 -24.95 1.59 8.23
N PRO A 98 -26.09 1.11 7.67
CA PRO A 98 -26.86 1.88 6.69
C PRO A 98 -27.36 3.22 7.24
N VAL A 99 -27.75 3.26 8.52
CA VAL A 99 -28.22 4.47 9.19
C VAL A 99 -27.09 5.49 9.32
N LEU A 100 -25.94 5.08 9.85
CA LEU A 100 -24.78 5.97 10.00
C LEU A 100 -24.27 6.49 8.66
N ARG A 101 -24.24 5.63 7.62
CA ARG A 101 -23.85 6.05 6.26
C ARG A 101 -24.78 7.12 5.72
N LYS A 102 -26.09 6.95 5.88
CA LYS A 102 -27.08 7.95 5.46
C LYS A 102 -26.88 9.29 6.16
N VAL A 103 -26.68 9.29 7.49
CA VAL A 103 -26.44 10.52 8.27
C VAL A 103 -25.10 11.19 7.89
N ALA A 104 -24.08 10.39 7.58
CA ALA A 104 -22.78 10.86 7.11
C ALA A 104 -22.74 11.25 5.62
N ASN A 105 -23.87 11.19 4.90
CA ASN A 105 -23.95 11.41 3.45
C ASN A 105 -22.99 10.52 2.62
N LEU A 106 -22.80 9.27 3.05
CA LEU A 106 -21.98 8.27 2.36
C LEU A 106 -22.85 7.35 1.50
N GLY A 107 -22.46 7.14 0.24
CA GLY A 107 -23.10 6.20 -0.69
C GLY A 107 -22.88 4.73 -0.32
N CYS A 108 -23.11 3.77 -1.22
CA CYS A 108 -22.80 2.35 -0.97
C CYS A 108 -21.36 1.98 -1.35
N TRP A 109 -20.71 2.85 -2.09
CA TRP A 109 -19.37 2.64 -2.62
C TRP A 109 -18.35 3.61 -2.01
N GLN A 110 -17.10 3.20 -1.98
CA GLN A 110 -15.96 4.11 -1.92
C GLN A 110 -15.20 3.94 -3.22
N VAL A 111 -15.32 4.92 -4.10
CA VAL A 111 -14.60 4.94 -5.37
C VAL A 111 -13.15 5.33 -5.08
N ILE A 112 -12.22 4.48 -5.49
CA ILE A 112 -10.78 4.66 -5.33
C ILE A 112 -10.17 5.18 -6.63
N SER A 113 -10.59 4.59 -7.75
CA SER A 113 -10.17 4.99 -9.09
C SER A 113 -11.42 5.23 -9.93
N PRO A 114 -11.78 6.51 -10.17
CA PRO A 114 -13.03 6.90 -10.82
C PRO A 114 -12.92 6.81 -12.35
N VAL A 115 -12.97 5.60 -12.90
CA VAL A 115 -13.02 5.36 -14.35
C VAL A 115 -14.34 4.71 -14.75
N GLU A 116 -14.99 5.24 -15.77
CA GLU A 116 -16.17 4.60 -16.37
C GLU A 116 -15.76 3.51 -17.34
N VAL A 117 -16.32 2.31 -17.18
CA VAL A 117 -15.88 1.12 -17.93
C VAL A 117 -17.05 0.19 -18.23
N GLY A 118 -16.86 -0.70 -19.19
CA GLY A 118 -17.73 -1.85 -19.42
C GLY A 118 -16.91 -3.13 -19.53
N GLY A 119 -17.40 -4.24 -18.99
CA GLY A 119 -16.71 -5.51 -19.08
C GLY A 119 -17.50 -6.71 -18.57
N PHE A 120 -16.92 -7.89 -18.75
CA PHE A 120 -17.49 -9.17 -18.33
C PHE A 120 -17.14 -9.47 -16.87
N VAL A 121 -18.12 -9.86 -16.07
CA VAL A 121 -17.92 -10.12 -14.64
C VAL A 121 -17.18 -11.43 -14.41
N THR A 122 -16.18 -11.41 -13.53
CA THR A 122 -15.47 -12.60 -13.05
C THR A 122 -15.20 -12.51 -11.56
N SER A 123 -15.54 -13.54 -10.81
CA SER A 123 -15.38 -13.59 -9.36
C SER A 123 -14.10 -14.32 -8.97
N VAL A 124 -13.33 -13.74 -8.04
CA VAL A 124 -12.12 -14.37 -7.48
C VAL A 124 -12.12 -14.29 -5.95
N ASN A 125 -11.44 -15.25 -5.32
CA ASN A 125 -11.28 -15.20 -3.87
C ASN A 125 -10.30 -14.07 -3.49
N GLU A 126 -9.04 -14.17 -3.91
CA GLU A 126 -8.04 -13.12 -3.68
C GLU A 126 -7.51 -12.59 -5.02
N LEU A 127 -7.37 -11.28 -5.15
CA LEU A 127 -6.89 -10.65 -6.39
C LEU A 127 -5.47 -11.11 -6.76
N ILE A 128 -4.61 -11.33 -5.76
CA ILE A 128 -3.23 -11.82 -5.96
C ILE A 128 -3.16 -13.15 -6.70
N THR A 129 -4.17 -14.02 -6.59
CA THR A 129 -4.19 -15.33 -7.27
C THR A 129 -4.30 -15.24 -8.78
N VAL A 130 -4.68 -14.08 -9.32
CA VAL A 130 -4.88 -13.85 -10.75
C VAL A 130 -3.93 -12.82 -11.34
N GLN A 131 -2.98 -12.29 -10.58
CA GLN A 131 -2.07 -11.20 -11.02
C GLN A 131 -1.29 -11.49 -12.32
N ASN A 132 -1.01 -12.78 -12.60
CA ASN A 132 -0.31 -13.25 -13.78
C ASN A 132 -1.22 -13.54 -14.99
N LYS A 133 -2.54 -13.47 -14.82
CA LYS A 133 -3.48 -13.78 -15.91
C LYS A 133 -3.55 -12.63 -16.89
N VAL A 134 -3.76 -12.98 -18.16
CA VAL A 134 -4.05 -12.04 -19.24
C VAL A 134 -5.47 -12.32 -19.73
N TYR A 135 -6.36 -11.37 -19.51
CA TYR A 135 -7.76 -11.47 -19.92
C TYR A 135 -7.92 -10.92 -21.35
N LYS A 136 -8.40 -11.76 -22.26
CA LYS A 136 -8.59 -11.40 -23.68
C LYS A 136 -9.77 -10.46 -23.92
N LYS A 137 -10.68 -10.35 -22.95
CA LYS A 137 -11.87 -9.49 -23.00
C LYS A 137 -11.82 -8.52 -21.82
N PRO A 138 -12.37 -7.30 -21.95
CA PRO A 138 -12.53 -6.38 -20.83
C PRO A 138 -13.21 -7.08 -19.66
N THR A 139 -12.53 -7.21 -18.52
CA THR A 139 -12.99 -8.02 -17.39
C THR A 139 -13.20 -7.16 -16.13
N VAL A 140 -14.35 -7.33 -15.48
CA VAL A 140 -14.72 -6.74 -14.20
C VAL A 140 -14.51 -7.81 -13.12
N ILE A 141 -13.48 -7.64 -12.30
CA ILE A 141 -13.17 -8.58 -11.22
C ILE A 141 -13.97 -8.22 -9.96
N ILE A 142 -14.70 -9.21 -9.43
CA ILE A 142 -15.26 -9.15 -8.07
C ILE A 142 -14.33 -9.93 -7.13
N ALA A 143 -13.41 -9.23 -6.47
CA ALA A 143 -12.43 -9.82 -5.57
C ALA A 143 -12.94 -9.84 -4.13
N THR A 144 -12.94 -11.01 -3.49
CA THR A 144 -13.35 -11.10 -2.08
C THR A 144 -12.30 -10.51 -1.15
N LYS A 145 -11.02 -10.57 -1.55
CA LYS A 145 -9.89 -10.04 -0.79
C LYS A 145 -8.86 -9.34 -1.68
N VAL A 146 -8.30 -8.25 -1.18
CA VAL A 146 -7.22 -7.45 -1.77
C VAL A 146 -6.13 -7.28 -0.73
N THR A 147 -4.90 -7.68 -1.04
CA THR A 147 -3.80 -7.67 -0.06
C THR A 147 -3.00 -6.37 -0.07
N GLY A 148 -3.08 -5.57 -1.14
CA GLY A 148 -2.24 -4.39 -1.35
C GLY A 148 -0.95 -4.66 -2.13
N GLU A 149 -0.53 -5.93 -2.19
CA GLU A 149 0.75 -6.37 -2.76
C GLU A 149 0.62 -6.92 -4.19
N GLU A 150 -0.59 -6.98 -4.73
CA GLU A 150 -0.83 -7.55 -6.05
C GLU A 150 -0.70 -6.55 -7.20
N GLU A 151 -0.29 -7.05 -8.36
CA GLU A 151 -0.40 -6.31 -9.62
C GLU A 151 -1.76 -6.58 -10.29
N ILE A 152 -2.40 -5.56 -10.85
CA ILE A 152 -3.72 -5.73 -11.47
C ILE A 152 -3.56 -6.45 -12.81
N PRO A 153 -4.25 -7.59 -13.05
CA PRO A 153 -4.05 -8.39 -14.26
C PRO A 153 -4.34 -7.65 -15.58
N ASP A 154 -3.67 -8.05 -16.67
CA ASP A 154 -3.90 -7.43 -17.98
C ASP A 154 -5.33 -7.73 -18.48
N GLY A 155 -5.98 -6.74 -19.08
CA GLY A 155 -7.36 -6.85 -19.59
C GLY A 155 -8.45 -6.67 -18.52
N VAL A 156 -8.07 -6.46 -17.26
CA VAL A 156 -8.99 -6.07 -16.20
C VAL A 156 -9.30 -4.58 -16.31
N VAL A 157 -10.58 -4.23 -16.36
CA VAL A 157 -11.07 -2.85 -16.45
C VAL A 157 -11.68 -2.36 -15.16
N ALA A 158 -12.11 -3.28 -14.28
CA ALA A 158 -12.56 -2.92 -12.95
C ALA A 158 -12.20 -3.97 -11.90
N VAL A 159 -11.95 -3.52 -10.68
CA VAL A 159 -11.86 -4.34 -9.47
C VAL A 159 -12.89 -3.81 -8.47
N LEU A 160 -13.81 -4.67 -8.04
CA LEU A 160 -14.81 -4.37 -7.03
C LEU A 160 -14.61 -5.34 -5.86
N THR A 161 -14.53 -4.81 -4.63
CA THR A 161 -14.17 -5.62 -3.45
C THR A 161 -14.92 -5.18 -2.19
N PRO A 162 -15.18 -6.06 -1.21
CA PRO A 162 -15.65 -5.63 0.11
C PRO A 162 -14.52 -5.12 1.00
N ASP A 163 -13.25 -5.39 0.64
CA ASP A 163 -12.10 -4.88 1.39
C ASP A 163 -11.96 -3.37 1.25
N THR A 164 -11.29 -2.74 2.22
CA THR A 164 -11.20 -1.28 2.35
C THR A 164 -9.75 -0.79 2.18
N PRO A 165 -9.10 -1.02 1.03
CA PRO A 165 -7.80 -0.41 0.79
C PRO A 165 -7.92 1.12 0.82
N ASP A 166 -6.93 1.78 1.42
CA ASP A 166 -6.88 3.24 1.47
C ASP A 166 -6.68 3.82 0.06
N ILE A 167 -7.13 5.05 -0.16
CA ILE A 167 -7.16 5.68 -1.49
C ILE A 167 -5.74 5.96 -2.00
N LEU A 168 -4.81 6.20 -1.08
CA LEU A 168 -3.40 6.45 -1.34
C LEU A 168 -2.52 5.22 -1.06
N SER A 169 -3.10 4.03 -0.89
CA SER A 169 -2.32 2.78 -0.81
C SER A 169 -1.67 2.43 -2.15
N HIS A 170 -0.64 1.57 -2.14
CA HIS A 170 0.10 1.22 -3.35
C HIS A 170 -0.80 0.60 -4.44
N VAL A 171 -1.68 -0.35 -4.07
CA VAL A 171 -2.62 -0.97 -5.03
C VAL A 171 -3.59 0.04 -5.63
N SER A 172 -4.06 1.01 -4.83
CA SER A 172 -4.93 2.09 -5.26
C SER A 172 -4.24 3.05 -6.22
N ILE A 173 -2.98 3.39 -5.96
CA ILE A 173 -2.15 4.21 -6.85
C ILE A 173 -1.87 3.45 -8.16
N ARG A 174 -1.54 2.16 -8.11
CA ARG A 174 -1.35 1.33 -9.32
C ARG A 174 -2.62 1.25 -10.17
N ALA A 175 -3.79 1.07 -9.56
CA ALA A 175 -5.07 1.07 -10.27
C ALA A 175 -5.33 2.36 -11.05
N ARG A 176 -5.03 3.51 -10.44
CA ARG A 176 -5.19 4.84 -11.07
C ARG A 176 -4.18 5.07 -12.19
N ASN A 177 -2.93 4.69 -11.95
CA ASN A 177 -1.78 5.04 -12.79
C ASN A 177 -1.45 3.99 -13.87
N CYS A 178 -2.26 2.94 -14.02
CA CYS A 178 -2.05 1.89 -15.02
C CYS A 178 -2.32 2.40 -16.45
N LYS A 179 -1.41 3.20 -17.01
CA LYS A 179 -1.52 3.71 -18.40
C LYS A 179 -1.21 2.63 -19.45
N ALA A 180 -0.55 1.53 -19.06
CA ALA A 180 -0.29 0.39 -19.93
C ALA A 180 -1.56 -0.43 -20.30
N CYS A 181 -2.69 -0.25 -19.58
CA CYS A 181 -3.94 -1.01 -19.80
C CYS A 181 -5.24 -0.16 -19.75
N LEU A 182 -5.16 1.17 -19.88
CA LEU A 182 -6.19 2.12 -19.38
C LEU A 182 -6.31 2.08 -17.84
N SER A 183 -6.54 3.24 -17.21
CA SER A 183 -6.82 3.32 -15.78
C SER A 183 -7.96 2.37 -15.41
N VAL A 184 -7.83 1.65 -14.29
CA VAL A 184 -8.77 0.61 -13.87
C VAL A 184 -9.78 1.22 -12.89
N CYS A 185 -11.06 0.97 -13.10
CA CYS A 185 -12.08 1.33 -12.11
C CYS A 185 -11.86 0.51 -10.83
N PHE A 186 -11.62 1.15 -9.70
CA PHE A 186 -11.41 0.44 -8.45
C PHE A 186 -12.34 1.03 -7.38
N ALA A 187 -13.14 0.18 -6.74
CA ALA A 187 -14.03 0.62 -5.68
C ALA A 187 -14.30 -0.46 -4.62
N THR A 188 -14.50 0.01 -3.41
CA THR A 188 -15.00 -0.80 -2.30
C THR A 188 -16.52 -0.76 -2.25
N CYS A 189 -17.16 -1.93 -2.16
CA CYS A 189 -18.59 -2.09 -1.95
C CYS A 189 -18.88 -2.38 -0.48
N TYR A 190 -19.68 -1.54 0.18
CA TYR A 190 -20.10 -1.76 1.56
C TYR A 190 -21.43 -2.53 1.68
N ASP A 191 -22.15 -2.69 0.57
CA ASP A 191 -23.40 -3.45 0.52
C ASP A 191 -23.14 -4.90 0.10
N GLN A 192 -23.29 -5.81 1.06
CA GLN A 192 -23.09 -7.24 0.83
C GLN A 192 -24.10 -7.85 -0.15
N ASN A 193 -25.33 -7.36 -0.19
CA ASN A 193 -26.35 -7.87 -1.10
C ASN A 193 -26.04 -7.47 -2.53
N LEU A 194 -25.63 -6.21 -2.74
CA LEU A 194 -25.17 -5.73 -4.04
C LEU A 194 -23.97 -6.55 -4.53
N LEU A 195 -22.98 -6.79 -3.66
CA LEU A 195 -21.81 -7.60 -4.02
C LEU A 195 -22.18 -9.05 -4.36
N ARG A 196 -23.08 -9.67 -3.60
CA ARG A 196 -23.61 -11.02 -3.90
C ARG A 196 -24.31 -11.06 -5.25
N ASN A 197 -25.15 -10.07 -5.54
CA ASN A 197 -25.84 -9.95 -6.82
C ASN A 197 -24.85 -9.79 -7.99
N LEU A 198 -23.75 -9.05 -7.80
CA LEU A 198 -22.69 -8.95 -8.80
C LEU A 198 -21.97 -10.29 -9.02
N LYS A 199 -21.67 -11.05 -7.95
CA LYS A 199 -21.07 -12.39 -8.08
C LYS A 199 -21.97 -13.37 -8.86
N LEU A 200 -23.30 -13.24 -8.74
CA LEU A 200 -24.26 -14.04 -9.53
C LEU A 200 -24.27 -13.69 -11.03
N LYS A 201 -23.61 -12.60 -11.44
CA LYS A 201 -23.51 -12.17 -12.83
C LYS A 201 -22.27 -12.70 -13.54
N GLU A 202 -21.62 -13.75 -13.03
CA GLU A 202 -20.45 -14.39 -13.65
C GLU A 202 -20.64 -14.58 -15.17
N GLY A 203 -19.68 -14.07 -15.95
CA GLY A 203 -19.69 -14.13 -17.43
C GLY A 203 -20.64 -13.15 -18.13
N LYS A 204 -21.48 -12.39 -17.41
CA LYS A 204 -22.35 -11.36 -17.99
C LYS A 204 -21.63 -10.02 -18.16
N ALA A 205 -22.06 -9.24 -19.13
CA ALA A 205 -21.54 -7.91 -19.42
C ALA A 205 -22.24 -6.83 -18.57
N VAL A 206 -21.44 -5.97 -17.94
CA VAL A 206 -21.93 -4.83 -17.15
C VAL A 206 -21.24 -3.53 -17.56
N SER A 207 -21.95 -2.42 -17.45
CA SER A 207 -21.41 -1.06 -17.53
C SER A 207 -21.36 -0.44 -16.13
N ILE A 208 -20.24 0.20 -15.81
CA ILE A 208 -19.99 0.93 -14.57
C ILE A 208 -19.82 2.40 -14.93
N LYS A 209 -20.72 3.24 -14.41
CA LYS A 209 -20.68 4.70 -14.55
C LYS A 209 -20.59 5.37 -13.19
N ILE A 210 -20.07 6.59 -13.16
CA ILE A 210 -19.84 7.33 -11.92
C ILE A 210 -20.89 8.43 -11.80
N LYS A 211 -21.56 8.48 -10.65
CA LYS A 211 -22.50 9.57 -10.33
C LYS A 211 -22.28 10.02 -8.90
N SER A 212 -21.83 11.26 -8.72
CA SER A 212 -21.71 11.89 -7.40
C SER A 212 -20.91 11.05 -6.38
N MET A 213 -19.73 10.55 -6.78
CA MET A 213 -18.87 9.66 -5.99
C MET A 213 -19.44 8.27 -5.68
N ASP A 214 -20.53 7.88 -6.36
CA ASP A 214 -21.13 6.56 -6.29
C ASP A 214 -21.03 5.81 -7.63
N LEU A 215 -21.15 4.48 -7.61
CA LEU A 215 -21.14 3.65 -8.81
C LEU A 215 -22.56 3.23 -9.23
N ILE A 216 -22.88 3.47 -10.49
CA ILE A 216 -24.09 2.96 -11.14
C ILE A 216 -23.67 1.80 -12.04
N ILE A 217 -24.08 0.59 -11.67
CA ILE A 217 -23.80 -0.63 -12.44
C ILE A 217 -25.07 -1.07 -13.17
N ARG A 218 -24.99 -1.23 -14.48
CA ARG A 218 -26.10 -1.67 -15.35
C ARG A 218 -25.71 -2.89 -16.17
N ASP A 219 -26.67 -3.76 -16.43
CA ASP A 219 -26.51 -4.85 -17.38
C ASP A 219 -26.53 -4.29 -18.80
N ILE A 220 -25.62 -4.76 -19.65
CA ILE A 220 -25.51 -4.36 -21.06
C ILE A 220 -25.42 -5.61 -21.95
N SER A 221 -25.75 -5.47 -23.24
CA SER A 221 -25.55 -6.55 -24.19
C SER A 221 -24.06 -6.74 -24.53
N ALA A 222 -23.66 -7.97 -24.85
CA ALA A 222 -22.28 -8.25 -25.27
C ALA A 222 -21.90 -7.50 -26.56
N SER A 223 -22.89 -7.18 -27.41
CA SER A 223 -22.75 -6.38 -28.63
C SER A 223 -22.37 -4.92 -28.37
N GLU A 224 -22.81 -4.32 -27.26
CA GLU A 224 -22.44 -2.95 -26.88
C GLU A 224 -20.95 -2.85 -26.51
N LEU A 225 -20.36 -3.92 -25.96
CA LEU A 225 -18.93 -3.97 -25.65
C LEU A 225 -18.05 -4.12 -26.90
N SER A 226 -18.52 -4.82 -27.94
CA SER A 226 -17.72 -5.03 -29.16
C SER A 226 -17.42 -3.73 -29.91
N LEU A 227 -18.31 -2.73 -29.86
CA LEU A 227 -18.07 -1.39 -30.43
C LEU A 227 -16.97 -0.61 -29.68
N SER A 228 -16.77 -0.87 -28.39
CA SER A 228 -15.69 -0.30 -27.58
C SER A 228 -14.36 -1.08 -27.69
N SER A 229 -14.41 -2.33 -28.14
CA SER A 229 -13.25 -3.23 -28.20
C SER A 229 -12.24 -2.89 -29.33
N SER A 230 -12.66 -2.12 -30.33
CA SER A 230 -11.77 -1.55 -31.37
C SER A 230 -10.76 -0.53 -30.80
N VAL A 231 -11.07 0.06 -29.64
CA VAL A 231 -10.13 0.90 -28.87
C VAL A 231 -9.16 0.05 -28.05
N PHE A 232 -9.58 -1.15 -27.62
CA PHE A 232 -8.75 -2.10 -26.85
C PHE A 232 -7.60 -2.69 -27.67
N SER A 233 -7.76 -2.85 -28.98
CA SER A 233 -6.72 -3.37 -29.88
C SER A 233 -5.70 -2.33 -30.33
N SER A 234 -5.96 -1.03 -30.11
CA SER A 234 -5.16 0.08 -30.63
C SER A 234 -4.32 0.82 -29.59
N ILE A 235 -4.24 0.33 -28.34
CA ILE A 235 -3.26 0.85 -27.37
C ILE A 235 -1.89 0.36 -27.78
N LEU A 236 -1.24 1.19 -28.61
CA LEU A 236 0.17 1.12 -28.93
C LEU A 236 0.94 0.88 -27.63
N ARG A 237 1.58 -0.28 -27.53
CA ARG A 237 2.65 -0.56 -26.56
C ARG A 237 3.73 0.49 -26.76
N ARG A 238 3.63 1.64 -26.09
CA ARG A 238 4.74 2.60 -26.02
C ARG A 238 5.82 1.91 -25.22
N THR A 239 6.82 1.40 -25.95
CA THR A 239 8.01 0.78 -25.40
C THR A 239 8.84 1.84 -24.69
N SER A 240 8.67 1.96 -23.38
CA SER A 240 9.58 2.73 -22.55
C SER A 240 10.93 2.00 -22.55
N THR A 241 11.98 2.63 -23.07
CA THR A 241 13.30 2.02 -23.13
C THR A 241 14.08 2.33 -21.86
N LEU A 242 14.31 1.31 -21.03
CA LEU A 242 15.21 1.40 -19.89
C LEU A 242 16.65 1.61 -20.36
N LYS A 243 17.24 2.74 -19.99
CA LYS A 243 18.68 2.97 -20.14
C LYS A 243 19.43 2.20 -19.06
N ARG A 244 20.28 1.28 -19.47
CA ARG A 244 21.15 0.53 -18.57
C ARG A 244 22.12 1.48 -17.87
N LYS A 245 22.06 1.53 -16.54
CA LYS A 245 23.05 2.23 -15.71
C LYS A 245 24.25 1.32 -15.42
N THR A 246 25.43 1.90 -15.24
CA THR A 246 26.68 1.19 -14.99
C THR A 246 27.26 1.57 -13.63
N PHE A 247 28.02 0.64 -13.05
CA PHE A 247 28.74 0.90 -11.81
C PHE A 247 29.85 1.94 -12.07
N ARG A 248 29.92 2.98 -11.25
CA ARG A 248 30.91 4.06 -11.38
C ARG A 248 32.09 3.96 -10.40
N GLY A 249 32.35 2.77 -9.86
CA GLY A 249 33.51 2.53 -9.00
C GLY A 249 33.38 3.03 -7.55
N LYS A 250 32.17 3.44 -7.12
CA LYS A 250 31.87 3.84 -5.74
C LYS A 250 30.78 2.95 -5.18
N TYR A 251 31.01 2.34 -4.02
CA TYR A 251 29.99 1.51 -3.38
C TYR A 251 28.98 2.34 -2.58
N ALA A 252 29.33 3.55 -2.14
CA ALA A 252 28.42 4.40 -1.38
C ALA A 252 28.57 5.89 -1.72
N VAL A 253 27.46 6.61 -1.73
CA VAL A 253 27.40 8.05 -2.04
C VAL A 253 26.57 8.81 -1.02
N SER A 254 26.98 10.04 -0.70
CA SER A 254 26.20 10.95 0.15
C SER A 254 25.17 11.74 -0.67
N VAL A 255 24.27 12.46 0.01
CA VAL A 255 23.19 13.22 -0.66
C VAL A 255 23.73 14.26 -1.65
N GLU A 256 24.86 14.87 -1.35
CA GLU A 256 25.52 15.88 -2.20
C GLU A 256 26.02 15.28 -3.52
N GLU A 257 26.28 13.96 -3.53
CA GLU A 257 26.72 13.19 -4.70
C GLU A 257 25.56 12.58 -5.49
N PHE A 258 24.30 12.69 -5.02
CA PHE A 258 23.14 12.12 -5.70
C PHE A 258 22.90 12.80 -7.04
N THR A 259 22.93 12.00 -8.11
CA THR A 259 22.62 12.43 -9.48
C THR A 259 21.79 11.34 -10.15
N THR A 260 21.05 11.69 -11.20
CA THR A 260 20.23 10.75 -12.00
C THR A 260 21.06 9.66 -12.71
N GLU A 261 22.39 9.79 -12.72
CA GLU A 261 23.31 8.77 -13.21
C GLU A 261 23.78 7.81 -12.12
N MET A 262 23.76 8.23 -10.85
CA MET A 262 24.24 7.44 -9.71
C MET A 262 23.12 6.75 -8.96
N VAL A 263 21.95 7.38 -8.83
CA VAL A 263 20.81 6.92 -8.01
C VAL A 263 19.49 7.20 -8.73
N GLY A 264 18.40 6.61 -8.24
CA GLY A 264 17.06 6.78 -8.83
C GLY A 264 16.37 8.06 -8.37
N ALA A 265 15.11 8.23 -8.79
CA ALA A 265 14.35 9.43 -8.53
C ALA A 265 14.06 9.65 -7.03
N LYS A 266 13.93 8.60 -6.20
CA LYS A 266 13.65 8.80 -4.77
C LYS A 266 14.81 9.52 -4.09
N SER A 267 16.03 9.05 -4.33
CA SER A 267 17.24 9.71 -3.81
C SER A 267 17.39 11.13 -4.37
N CYS A 268 17.19 11.32 -5.67
CA CYS A 268 17.27 12.64 -6.30
C CYS A 268 16.24 13.62 -5.72
N ASN A 269 15.02 13.16 -5.44
CA ASN A 269 13.97 13.98 -4.83
C ASN A 269 14.30 14.35 -3.39
N ILE A 270 14.91 13.45 -2.61
CA ILE A 270 15.41 13.77 -1.27
C ILE A 270 16.46 14.87 -1.30
N ARG A 271 17.41 14.79 -2.23
CA ARG A 271 18.41 15.87 -2.43
C ARG A 271 17.72 17.19 -2.76
N PHE A 272 16.84 17.17 -3.76
CA PHE A 272 16.12 18.36 -4.23
C PHE A 272 15.34 19.06 -3.11
N LEU A 273 14.60 18.28 -2.32
CA LEU A 273 13.82 18.80 -1.20
C LEU A 273 14.72 19.36 -0.10
N ARG A 274 15.76 18.63 0.29
CA ARG A 274 16.67 19.04 1.37
C ARG A 274 17.29 20.42 1.13
N GLU A 275 17.57 20.78 -0.13
CA GLU A 275 18.16 22.06 -0.49
C GLU A 275 17.14 23.21 -0.57
N ARG A 276 15.83 22.93 -0.64
CA ARG A 276 14.81 23.92 -1.06
C ARG A 276 13.60 24.07 -0.14
N VAL A 277 13.31 23.09 0.72
CA VAL A 277 12.17 23.21 1.65
C VAL A 277 12.50 24.13 2.82
N PRO A 278 11.51 24.86 3.38
CA PRO A 278 11.69 25.64 4.59
C PRO A 278 12.18 24.80 5.77
N SER A 279 12.91 25.42 6.69
CA SER A 279 13.57 24.75 7.82
C SER A 279 12.64 23.99 8.78
N TRP A 280 11.33 24.27 8.76
CA TRP A 280 10.33 23.56 9.57
C TRP A 280 9.88 22.23 8.95
N ILE A 281 10.10 22.03 7.64
CA ILE A 281 9.94 20.74 6.96
C ILE A 281 11.28 20.03 7.04
N LYS A 282 11.33 18.92 7.78
CA LYS A 282 12.57 18.15 7.96
C LYS A 282 12.68 17.06 6.90
N ILE A 283 13.91 16.80 6.45
CA ILE A 283 14.23 15.71 5.53
C ILE A 283 15.21 14.77 6.24
N PRO A 284 14.88 13.48 6.45
CA PRO A 284 15.76 12.55 7.16
C PRO A 284 17.14 12.42 6.51
N ASN A 285 18.17 12.07 7.30
CA ASN A 285 19.49 11.80 6.73
C ASN A 285 19.48 10.58 5.85
N SER A 286 20.30 10.63 4.80
CA SER A 286 20.33 9.60 3.77
C SER A 286 21.71 9.42 3.17
N VAL A 287 22.00 8.19 2.79
CA VAL A 287 23.11 7.79 1.89
C VAL A 287 22.54 6.79 0.90
N ALA A 288 23.27 6.45 -0.16
CA ALA A 288 22.81 5.43 -1.09
C ALA A 288 23.93 4.51 -1.57
N LEU A 289 23.56 3.27 -1.86
CA LEU A 289 24.34 2.39 -2.74
C LEU A 289 23.93 2.72 -4.19
N PRO A 290 24.84 3.21 -5.04
CA PRO A 290 24.47 3.68 -6.38
C PRO A 290 24.15 2.53 -7.33
N PHE A 291 23.64 2.86 -8.52
CA PHE A 291 23.40 1.92 -9.59
C PHE A 291 24.65 1.11 -9.94
N GLY A 292 24.43 -0.16 -10.30
CA GLY A 292 25.51 -1.08 -10.66
C GLY A 292 26.21 -1.73 -9.47
N THR A 293 25.94 -1.28 -8.22
CA THR A 293 26.57 -1.84 -7.02
C THR A 293 26.24 -3.32 -6.84
N PHE A 294 24.97 -3.71 -7.02
CA PHE A 294 24.57 -5.12 -6.96
C PHE A 294 25.36 -5.98 -7.96
N GLU A 295 25.43 -5.53 -9.21
CA GLU A 295 26.13 -6.24 -10.27
C GLU A 295 27.63 -6.35 -10.00
N ALA A 296 28.26 -5.27 -9.52
CA ALA A 296 29.66 -5.26 -9.15
C ALA A 296 29.95 -6.28 -8.04
N VAL A 297 29.17 -6.25 -6.95
CA VAL A 297 29.32 -7.18 -5.82
C VAL A 297 29.09 -8.63 -6.25
N LEU A 298 28.09 -8.87 -7.09
CA LEU A 298 27.78 -10.22 -7.59
C LEU A 298 28.93 -10.76 -8.47
N SER A 299 29.62 -9.88 -9.21
CA SER A 299 30.73 -10.26 -10.09
C SER A 299 32.06 -10.53 -9.37
N GLU A 300 32.18 -10.17 -8.09
CA GLU A 300 33.40 -10.44 -7.33
C GLU A 300 33.64 -11.93 -7.10
N ASN A 301 34.91 -12.32 -6.99
CA ASN A 301 35.32 -13.72 -6.84
C ASN A 301 34.62 -14.42 -5.67
N ILE A 302 34.39 -13.71 -4.55
CA ILE A 302 33.69 -14.24 -3.36
C ILE A 302 32.23 -14.64 -3.62
N ASN A 303 31.62 -14.18 -4.73
CA ASN A 303 30.23 -14.42 -5.10
C ASN A 303 30.08 -15.13 -6.46
N LYS A 304 31.17 -15.60 -7.08
CA LYS A 304 31.17 -16.17 -8.45
C LYS A 304 30.21 -17.34 -8.65
N ASP A 305 30.09 -18.22 -7.66
CA ASP A 305 29.17 -19.36 -7.71
C ASP A 305 27.70 -18.90 -7.66
N ILE A 306 27.42 -17.90 -6.83
CA ILE A 306 26.09 -17.29 -6.70
C ILE A 306 25.72 -16.57 -8.00
N ALA A 307 26.67 -15.85 -8.60
CA ALA A 307 26.48 -15.20 -9.90
C ALA A 307 26.09 -16.19 -10.99
N SER A 308 26.84 -17.29 -11.10
CA SER A 308 26.58 -18.36 -12.07
C SER A 308 25.19 -18.97 -11.87
N ARG A 309 24.80 -19.22 -10.61
CA ARG A 309 23.47 -19.72 -10.25
C ARG A 309 22.35 -18.75 -10.60
N VAL A 310 22.51 -17.46 -10.27
CA VAL A 310 21.51 -16.41 -10.59
C VAL A 310 21.34 -16.27 -12.10
N ILE A 311 22.43 -16.30 -12.89
CA ILE A 311 22.37 -16.26 -14.36
C ILE A 311 21.62 -17.47 -14.92
N GLY A 312 21.92 -18.67 -14.43
CA GLY A 312 21.23 -19.90 -14.86
C GLY A 312 19.72 -19.85 -14.58
N LEU A 313 19.35 -19.44 -13.36
CA LEU A 313 17.94 -19.29 -12.97
C LEU A 313 17.24 -18.18 -13.76
N HIS A 314 17.91 -17.06 -14.03
CA HIS A 314 17.35 -15.97 -14.83
C HIS A 314 16.99 -16.43 -16.23
N LYS A 315 17.84 -17.24 -16.88
CA LYS A 315 17.53 -17.85 -18.19
C LYS A 315 16.26 -18.70 -18.14
N SER A 316 16.05 -19.48 -17.08
CA SER A 316 14.80 -20.25 -16.89
C SER A 316 13.57 -19.36 -16.73
N VAL A 317 13.69 -18.24 -15.98
CA VAL A 317 12.61 -17.26 -15.84
C VAL A 317 12.29 -16.60 -17.18
N SER A 318 13.30 -16.20 -17.96
CA SER A 318 13.12 -15.68 -19.31
C SER A 318 12.48 -16.71 -20.26
N GLY A 319 12.72 -18.00 -20.02
CA GLY A 319 12.04 -19.12 -20.68
C GLY A 319 10.61 -19.39 -20.21
N GLY A 320 10.10 -18.65 -19.21
CA GLY A 320 8.71 -18.69 -18.75
C GLY A 320 8.48 -19.37 -17.39
N ASP A 321 9.51 -19.92 -16.74
CA ASP A 321 9.36 -20.58 -15.44
C ASP A 321 9.40 -19.57 -14.27
N LEU A 322 8.23 -19.05 -13.91
CA LEU A 322 8.08 -18.09 -12.81
C LEU A 322 8.38 -18.68 -11.42
N THR A 323 8.37 -20.02 -11.27
CA THR A 323 8.69 -20.66 -9.98
C THR A 323 10.14 -20.37 -9.54
N LYS A 324 11.02 -20.08 -10.52
CA LYS A 324 12.42 -19.74 -10.26
C LYS A 324 12.62 -18.34 -9.70
N LEU A 325 11.64 -17.44 -9.79
CA LEU A 325 11.73 -16.09 -9.21
C LEU A 325 12.10 -16.16 -7.72
N LYS A 326 11.40 -17.02 -6.96
CA LYS A 326 11.69 -17.18 -5.52
C LYS A 326 13.06 -17.81 -5.27
N VAL A 327 13.49 -18.72 -6.14
CA VAL A 327 14.81 -19.37 -6.03
C VAL A 327 15.95 -18.36 -6.29
N ILE A 328 15.76 -17.42 -7.22
CA ILE A 328 16.71 -16.31 -7.45
C ILE A 328 16.84 -15.45 -6.21
N GLN A 329 15.71 -15.06 -5.60
CA GLN A 329 15.73 -14.28 -4.37
C GLN A 329 16.54 -14.99 -3.28
N THR A 330 16.29 -16.28 -3.05
CA THR A 330 17.03 -17.09 -2.06
C THR A 330 18.52 -17.18 -2.38
N ALA A 331 18.90 -17.29 -3.66
CA ALA A 331 20.31 -17.30 -4.06
C ALA A 331 21.00 -15.95 -3.77
N ILE A 332 20.33 -14.82 -4.05
CA ILE A 332 20.84 -13.48 -3.74
C ILE A 332 21.05 -13.31 -2.22
N GLN A 333 20.17 -13.88 -1.39
CA GLN A 333 20.34 -13.85 0.06
C GLN A 333 21.62 -14.55 0.56
N GLN A 334 22.27 -15.37 -0.26
CA GLN A 334 23.54 -16.05 0.10
C GLN A 334 24.79 -15.21 -0.22
N MET A 335 24.64 -14.01 -0.82
CA MET A 335 25.78 -13.16 -1.17
C MET A 335 26.57 -12.70 0.05
N HIS A 336 27.89 -12.63 -0.13
CA HIS A 336 28.85 -12.06 0.80
C HIS A 336 29.12 -10.60 0.46
N ALA A 337 29.24 -9.76 1.50
CA ALA A 337 29.56 -8.35 1.34
C ALA A 337 31.08 -8.16 1.16
N PRO A 338 31.52 -7.42 0.12
CA PRO A 338 32.91 -7.02 0.01
C PRO A 338 33.33 -6.10 1.17
N LEU A 339 34.56 -6.23 1.63
CA LEU A 339 35.09 -5.39 2.71
C LEU A 339 35.18 -3.92 2.28
N SER A 340 35.50 -3.66 1.01
CA SER A 340 35.51 -2.33 0.39
C SER A 340 34.15 -1.64 0.52
N LEU A 341 33.07 -2.35 0.15
CA LEU A 341 31.69 -1.86 0.28
C LEU A 341 31.35 -1.52 1.73
N LYS A 342 31.64 -2.43 2.66
CA LYS A 342 31.35 -2.22 4.09
C LYS A 342 32.07 -0.97 4.61
N ASN A 343 33.35 -0.82 4.30
CA ASN A 343 34.16 0.30 4.79
C ASN A 343 33.73 1.63 4.18
N GLU A 344 33.46 1.67 2.87
CA GLU A 344 33.01 2.89 2.18
C GLU A 344 31.63 3.34 2.68
N LEU A 345 30.69 2.40 2.84
CA LEU A 345 29.37 2.70 3.38
C LEU A 345 29.46 3.22 4.82
N ALA A 346 30.26 2.58 5.68
CA ALA A 346 30.47 3.02 7.05
C ALA A 346 31.03 4.44 7.12
N SER A 347 32.03 4.74 6.26
CA SER A 347 32.59 6.09 6.14
C SER A 347 31.52 7.11 5.74
N LYS A 348 30.77 6.83 4.67
CA LYS A 348 29.73 7.75 4.15
C LYS A 348 28.58 7.98 5.12
N MET A 349 28.16 6.96 5.86
CA MET A 349 27.13 7.10 6.88
C MET A 349 27.60 8.03 8.00
N ARG A 350 28.80 7.83 8.53
CA ARG A 350 29.37 8.67 9.60
C ARG A 350 29.53 10.12 9.16
N THR A 351 30.08 10.38 7.96
CA THR A 351 30.22 11.75 7.43
C THR A 351 28.87 12.43 7.19
N SER A 352 27.83 11.65 6.88
CA SER A 352 26.46 12.15 6.69
C SER A 352 25.65 12.25 7.99
N ARG A 353 26.32 12.12 9.15
CA ARG A 353 25.72 12.14 10.50
C ARG A 353 24.67 11.06 10.74
N MET A 354 24.76 9.94 10.03
CA MET A 354 23.92 8.77 10.25
C MET A 354 24.66 7.76 11.16
N SER A 355 23.90 7.08 12.00
CA SER A 355 24.43 6.00 12.83
C SER A 355 24.84 4.80 11.95
N TRP A 356 26.11 4.40 12.01
CA TRP A 356 26.56 3.15 11.37
C TRP A 356 26.09 1.95 12.21
N PRO A 357 25.37 0.97 11.61
CA PRO A 357 24.86 -0.18 12.37
C PRO A 357 25.95 -0.97 13.11
N GLY A 358 27.14 -1.09 12.52
CA GLY A 358 28.25 -1.82 13.14
C GLY A 358 28.90 -1.12 14.34
N ASP A 359 28.63 0.17 14.57
CA ASP A 359 29.11 0.88 15.77
C ASP A 359 28.24 0.55 17.00
N GLN A 360 27.01 0.05 16.79
CA GLN A 360 26.07 -0.30 17.85
C GLN A 360 26.28 -1.73 18.35
N SER A 361 26.50 -2.69 17.44
CA SER A 361 26.97 -4.04 17.77
C SER A 361 27.49 -4.77 16.52
N GLU A 362 28.34 -5.78 16.71
CA GLU A 362 28.88 -6.59 15.61
C GLU A 362 27.79 -7.34 14.83
N GLU A 363 26.68 -7.69 15.49
CA GLU A 363 25.55 -8.43 14.92
C GLU A 363 24.66 -7.60 13.99
N ARG A 364 24.73 -6.27 14.05
CA ARG A 364 23.85 -5.39 13.26
C ARG A 364 24.27 -5.22 11.80
N TRP A 365 25.56 -5.33 11.49
CA TRP A 365 26.00 -5.31 10.09
C TRP A 365 25.42 -6.48 9.28
N PRO A 366 25.44 -7.74 9.75
CA PRO A 366 24.73 -8.84 9.12
C PRO A 366 23.26 -8.55 8.79
N LEU A 367 22.53 -7.91 9.72
CA LEU A 367 21.12 -7.52 9.51
C LEU A 367 20.98 -6.43 8.42
N ALA A 368 21.85 -5.41 8.44
CA ALA A 368 21.88 -4.38 7.41
C ALA A 368 22.22 -4.96 6.02
N TRP A 369 23.16 -5.90 5.98
CA TRP A 369 23.51 -6.61 4.76
C TRP A 369 22.36 -7.48 4.24
N GLN A 370 21.64 -8.15 5.14
CA GLN A 370 20.43 -8.88 4.79
C GLN A 370 19.35 -7.95 4.20
N ALA A 371 19.15 -6.77 4.79
CA ALA A 371 18.21 -5.78 4.28
C ALA A 371 18.58 -5.30 2.86
N ILE A 372 19.86 -4.97 2.62
CA ILE A 372 20.37 -4.59 1.28
C ILE A 372 20.10 -5.72 0.27
N LYS A 373 20.43 -6.97 0.61
CA LYS A 373 20.18 -8.12 -0.26
C LYS A 373 18.69 -8.32 -0.54
N ARG A 374 17.81 -8.08 0.44
CA ARG A 374 16.35 -8.14 0.26
C ARG A 374 15.86 -7.08 -0.73
N VAL A 375 16.35 -5.83 -0.61
CA VAL A 375 16.02 -4.77 -1.57
C VAL A 375 16.46 -5.15 -2.99
N TRP A 376 17.70 -5.66 -3.17
CA TRP A 376 18.14 -6.14 -4.49
C TRP A 376 17.34 -7.34 -5.01
N ALA A 377 17.03 -8.30 -4.14
CA ALA A 377 16.23 -9.47 -4.48
C ALA A 377 14.80 -9.09 -4.89
N SER A 378 14.26 -7.97 -4.39
CA SER A 378 12.91 -7.50 -4.72
C SER A 378 12.72 -7.20 -6.22
N LYS A 379 13.80 -7.03 -6.99
CA LYS A 379 13.78 -7.01 -8.46
C LYS A 379 13.09 -8.24 -9.05
N TRP A 380 13.13 -9.38 -8.36
CA TRP A 380 12.48 -10.63 -8.75
C TRP A 380 11.22 -10.93 -7.93
N ASN A 381 10.60 -9.92 -7.32
CA ASN A 381 9.24 -10.07 -6.82
C ASN A 381 8.31 -10.39 -7.99
N GLU A 382 7.34 -11.28 -7.76
CA GLU A 382 6.39 -11.69 -8.81
C GLU A 382 5.65 -10.47 -9.37
N ARG A 383 5.13 -9.59 -8.49
CA ARG A 383 4.49 -8.33 -8.86
C ARG A 383 5.40 -7.44 -9.72
N ALA A 384 6.67 -7.27 -9.34
CA ALA A 384 7.64 -6.47 -10.09
C ALA A 384 7.93 -7.07 -11.47
N TYR A 385 8.15 -8.38 -11.53
CA TYR A 385 8.40 -9.10 -12.78
C TYR A 385 7.21 -9.00 -13.74
N VAL A 386 6.00 -9.22 -13.23
CA VAL A 386 4.75 -9.11 -13.99
C VAL A 386 4.58 -7.69 -14.51
N SER A 387 4.75 -6.68 -13.65
CA SER A 387 4.62 -5.27 -14.01
C SER A 387 5.61 -4.87 -15.10
N CYS A 388 6.88 -5.28 -14.99
CA CYS A 388 7.90 -5.05 -16.02
C CYS A 388 7.54 -5.73 -17.35
N ARG A 389 7.05 -6.98 -17.31
CA ARG A 389 6.63 -7.70 -18.52
C ARG A 389 5.46 -6.99 -19.22
N LYS A 390 4.47 -6.51 -18.45
CA LYS A 390 3.32 -5.74 -18.96
C LYS A 390 3.77 -4.47 -19.66
N ALA A 391 4.67 -3.74 -19.03
CA ALA A 391 5.28 -2.53 -19.59
C ALA A 391 6.33 -2.82 -20.69
N SER A 392 6.54 -4.09 -21.07
CA SER A 392 7.53 -4.52 -22.07
C SER A 392 8.96 -4.02 -21.75
N LEU A 393 9.29 -3.96 -20.46
CA LEU A 393 10.57 -3.49 -19.95
C LEU A 393 11.60 -4.61 -19.97
N ASN A 394 12.80 -4.30 -20.46
CA ASN A 394 13.92 -5.22 -20.38
C ASN A 394 14.48 -5.25 -18.94
N MET A 395 14.22 -6.34 -18.23
CA MET A 395 14.71 -6.59 -16.87
C MET A 395 16.25 -6.57 -16.76
N ASP A 396 16.98 -6.85 -17.84
CA ASP A 396 18.45 -6.79 -17.84
C ASP A 396 18.96 -5.35 -17.73
N ASN A 397 18.17 -4.37 -18.16
CA ASN A 397 18.50 -2.94 -18.07
C ASN A 397 18.02 -2.30 -16.76
N LEU A 398 17.17 -2.99 -16.00
CA LEU A 398 16.72 -2.56 -14.68
C LEU A 398 17.87 -2.67 -13.68
N ARG A 399 18.30 -1.55 -13.12
CA ARG A 399 19.34 -1.45 -12.09
C ARG A 399 18.73 -0.88 -10.82
N MET A 400 19.07 -1.48 -9.69
CA MET A 400 18.55 -1.12 -8.37
C MET A 400 19.65 -0.39 -7.59
N ALA A 401 19.46 0.91 -7.35
CA ALA A 401 20.15 1.59 -6.26
C ALA A 401 19.41 1.31 -4.95
N VAL A 402 20.07 1.55 -3.81
CA VAL A 402 19.47 1.39 -2.48
C VAL A 402 19.62 2.70 -1.73
N LEU A 403 18.50 3.38 -1.50
CA LEU A 403 18.44 4.55 -0.64
C LEU A 403 18.39 4.09 0.81
N ILE A 404 19.37 4.49 1.61
CA ILE A 404 19.46 4.18 3.03
C ILE A 404 19.10 5.46 3.79
N GLN A 405 18.04 5.41 4.59
CA GLN A 405 17.46 6.59 5.23
C GLN A 405 17.17 6.33 6.71
N GLU A 406 17.34 7.34 7.56
CA GLU A 406 16.94 7.24 8.97
C GLU A 406 15.41 7.08 9.10
N VAL A 407 14.99 6.15 9.97
CA VAL A 407 13.58 5.98 10.34
C VAL A 407 13.26 6.94 11.47
N ILE A 408 12.28 7.81 11.23
CA ILE A 408 11.73 8.69 12.26
C ILE A 408 10.68 7.90 13.05
N CYS A 409 10.83 7.82 14.37
CA CYS A 409 9.89 7.18 15.31
C CYS A 409 8.60 8.00 15.44
N ALA A 410 7.83 8.03 14.37
CA ALA A 410 6.68 8.90 14.18
C ALA A 410 5.50 8.59 15.09
N ASP A 411 4.77 9.64 15.47
CA ASP A 411 3.47 9.50 16.13
C ASP A 411 2.37 9.24 15.08
N TYR A 412 2.49 9.90 13.93
CA TYR A 412 1.62 9.73 12.77
C TYR A 412 2.41 9.69 11.46
N ALA A 413 1.92 8.96 10.47
CA ALA A 413 2.40 9.01 9.10
C ALA A 413 1.29 9.49 8.17
N PHE A 414 1.66 10.15 7.08
CA PHE A 414 0.72 10.70 6.12
C PHE A 414 1.16 10.48 4.68
N VAL A 415 0.19 10.43 3.78
CA VAL A 415 0.38 10.54 2.33
C VAL A 415 -0.51 11.67 1.80
N ILE A 416 0.03 12.51 0.91
CA ILE A 416 -0.66 13.67 0.32
C ILE A 416 -0.66 13.53 -1.20
N HIS A 417 -1.83 13.69 -1.83
CA HIS A 417 -1.96 14.00 -3.26
C HIS A 417 -2.38 15.46 -3.40
N THR A 418 -1.55 16.29 -4.04
CA THR A 418 -1.80 17.74 -4.14
C THR A 418 -2.77 18.11 -5.26
N LYS A 419 -3.17 17.15 -6.09
CA LYS A 419 -4.40 17.20 -6.89
C LYS A 419 -5.35 16.16 -6.32
N ASN A 420 -6.60 16.52 -6.06
CA ASN A 420 -7.55 15.58 -5.46
C ASN A 420 -7.74 14.35 -6.38
N PRO A 421 -7.39 13.14 -5.92
CA PRO A 421 -7.40 11.95 -6.77
C PRO A 421 -8.81 11.42 -7.05
N LEU A 422 -9.82 11.90 -6.32
CA LEU A 422 -11.22 11.49 -6.47
C LEU A 422 -11.99 12.42 -7.40
N SER A 423 -11.84 13.74 -7.22
CA SER A 423 -12.54 14.74 -8.03
C SER A 423 -11.74 15.20 -9.26
N GLY A 424 -10.42 15.03 -9.24
CA GLY A 424 -9.52 15.62 -10.22
C GLY A 424 -9.29 17.13 -10.03
N ASP A 425 -9.83 17.74 -8.96
CA ASP A 425 -9.69 19.17 -8.68
C ASP A 425 -8.25 19.51 -8.25
N GLU A 426 -7.57 20.31 -9.07
CA GLU A 426 -6.21 20.80 -8.83
C GLU A 426 -6.15 21.92 -7.78
N SER A 427 -7.29 22.47 -7.36
CA SER A 427 -7.36 23.43 -6.25
C SER A 427 -7.43 22.75 -4.88
N GLU A 428 -7.55 21.42 -4.84
CA GLU A 428 -7.76 20.62 -3.64
C GLU A 428 -6.56 19.71 -3.34
N ILE A 429 -6.20 19.62 -2.07
CA ILE A 429 -5.25 18.66 -1.52
C ILE A 429 -6.05 17.58 -0.80
N TYR A 430 -5.79 16.31 -1.12
CA TYR A 430 -6.31 15.16 -0.40
C TYR A 430 -5.17 14.48 0.36
N ALA A 431 -5.40 14.13 1.62
CA ALA A 431 -4.40 13.46 2.44
C ALA A 431 -5.01 12.40 3.35
N GLU A 432 -4.22 11.36 3.60
CA GLU A 432 -4.53 10.25 4.50
C GLU A 432 -3.48 10.16 5.60
N ILE A 433 -3.92 9.87 6.83
CA ILE A 433 -3.09 9.85 8.04
C ILE A 433 -3.37 8.58 8.84
N VAL A 434 -2.31 7.94 9.30
CA VAL A 434 -2.33 6.77 10.19
C VAL A 434 -1.46 7.02 11.42
N LYS A 435 -1.72 6.28 12.51
CA LYS A 435 -0.90 6.34 13.73
C LYS A 435 0.29 5.39 13.59
N GLY A 436 1.49 5.87 13.92
CA GLY A 436 2.74 5.14 13.75
C GLY A 436 3.31 5.26 12.33
N LEU A 437 3.92 4.19 11.82
CA LEU A 437 4.62 4.13 10.54
C LEU A 437 3.65 4.08 9.34
N GLY A 438 4.09 4.71 8.24
CA GLY A 438 3.33 4.82 6.99
C GLY A 438 3.07 3.49 6.28
N GLU A 439 3.81 2.44 6.62
CA GLU A 439 3.62 1.09 6.07
C GLU A 439 2.18 0.58 6.27
N SER A 440 1.54 0.95 7.39
CA SER A 440 0.13 0.61 7.65
C SER A 440 -0.87 1.29 6.71
N LEU A 441 -0.46 2.38 6.04
CA LEU A 441 -1.25 3.10 5.04
C LEU A 441 -0.95 2.58 3.63
N VAL A 442 0.34 2.49 3.27
CA VAL A 442 0.73 2.17 1.90
C VAL A 442 0.50 0.69 1.54
N SER A 443 0.55 -0.21 2.52
CA SER A 443 0.43 -1.67 2.35
C SER A 443 -0.95 -2.22 2.73
N ALA A 444 -1.99 -1.38 2.63
CA ALA A 444 -3.41 -1.74 2.73
C ALA A 444 -3.79 -2.57 3.99
N TYR A 445 -3.25 -2.22 5.18
CA TYR A 445 -3.65 -2.87 6.43
C TYR A 445 -5.16 -2.73 6.67
N PRO A 446 -5.85 -3.73 7.26
CA PRO A 446 -7.29 -3.69 7.48
C PRO A 446 -7.78 -2.46 8.26
N GLY A 447 -8.90 -1.91 7.80
CA GLY A 447 -9.46 -0.64 8.28
C GLY A 447 -8.96 0.53 7.47
N ARG A 448 -9.44 1.74 7.79
CA ARG A 448 -9.18 2.95 7.00
C ARG A 448 -8.34 3.95 7.76
N ALA A 449 -7.52 4.69 7.05
CA ALA A 449 -6.84 5.86 7.56
C ALA A 449 -7.82 7.01 7.84
N MET A 450 -7.39 8.00 8.62
CA MET A 450 -8.09 9.27 8.70
C MET A 450 -7.83 10.02 7.39
N SER A 451 -8.85 10.58 6.75
CA SER A 451 -8.66 11.38 5.54
C SER A 451 -9.26 12.76 5.63
N PHE A 452 -8.65 13.71 4.94
CA PHE A 452 -9.15 15.07 4.86
C PHE A 452 -8.88 15.70 3.48
N ILE A 453 -9.71 16.68 3.15
CA ILE A 453 -9.60 17.52 1.96
C ILE A 453 -9.40 18.96 2.40
N THR A 454 -8.55 19.70 1.71
CA THR A 454 -8.43 21.15 1.92
C THR A 454 -8.18 21.88 0.62
N ARG A 455 -8.70 23.10 0.49
CA ARG A 455 -8.42 23.95 -0.67
C ARG A 455 -7.09 24.66 -0.50
N LYS A 456 -6.31 24.76 -1.57
CA LYS A 456 -4.98 25.40 -1.59
C LYS A 456 -5.02 26.90 -1.23
N ASN A 457 -6.18 27.55 -1.36
CA ASN A 457 -6.41 28.92 -0.94
C ASN A 457 -6.86 29.06 0.54
N ASN A 458 -7.20 27.96 1.22
CA ASN A 458 -7.70 27.95 2.59
C ASN A 458 -7.17 26.76 3.40
N LEU A 459 -5.85 26.68 3.52
CA LEU A 459 -5.16 25.58 4.22
C LEU A 459 -5.50 25.47 5.72
N LYS A 460 -6.03 26.55 6.32
CA LYS A 460 -6.40 26.61 7.74
C LYS A 460 -7.70 25.86 8.09
N ASN A 461 -8.49 25.49 7.09
CA ASN A 461 -9.79 24.85 7.30
C ASN A 461 -9.89 23.50 6.56
N PRO A 462 -9.10 22.48 6.97
CA PRO A 462 -9.23 21.13 6.42
C PRO A 462 -10.56 20.50 6.82
N ILE A 463 -11.21 19.84 5.86
CA ILE A 463 -12.47 19.13 6.03
C ILE A 463 -12.18 17.64 6.16
N ILE A 464 -12.55 17.06 7.30
CA ILE A 464 -12.38 15.62 7.54
C ILE A 464 -13.39 14.86 6.69
N ALA A 465 -12.86 14.00 5.81
CA ALA A 465 -13.64 13.13 4.94
C ALA A 465 -13.88 11.75 5.57
N SER A 466 -12.95 11.27 6.40
CA SER A 466 -13.14 10.02 7.16
C SER A 466 -12.30 9.96 8.43
N TYR A 467 -12.79 9.21 9.42
CA TYR A 467 -12.09 8.92 10.67
C TYR A 467 -11.43 7.54 10.62
N PRO A 468 -10.32 7.33 11.37
CA PRO A 468 -9.51 6.13 11.23
C PRO A 468 -10.18 4.92 11.89
N SER A 469 -10.07 3.76 11.24
CA SER A 469 -10.63 2.49 11.71
C SER A 469 -9.63 1.33 11.71
N LYS A 470 -8.33 1.60 11.55
CA LYS A 470 -7.29 0.58 11.70
C LYS A 470 -7.13 0.18 13.18
N ASN A 471 -7.15 -1.11 13.48
CA ASN A 471 -7.01 -1.62 14.86
C ASN A 471 -5.56 -1.76 15.32
N ILE A 472 -4.62 -1.84 14.38
CA ILE A 472 -3.19 -2.07 14.62
C ILE A 472 -2.41 -0.95 13.93
N GLY A 473 -1.49 -0.35 14.67
CA GLY A 473 -0.45 0.54 14.15
C GLY A 473 0.90 -0.13 14.25
N LEU A 474 1.82 0.29 13.38
CA LEU A 474 3.20 -0.18 13.36
C LEU A 474 4.08 0.91 13.96
N PHE A 475 4.95 0.55 14.88
CA PHE A 475 5.90 1.47 15.50
C PHE A 475 7.31 0.91 15.39
N SER A 476 8.31 1.77 15.38
CA SER A 476 9.70 1.32 15.38
C SER A 476 10.51 2.18 16.33
N LYS A 477 11.50 1.56 16.96
CA LYS A 477 12.59 2.25 17.66
C LYS A 477 13.49 2.97 16.65
N PRO A 478 14.44 3.82 17.09
CA PRO A 478 15.36 4.48 16.17
C PRO A 478 16.06 3.44 15.30
N SER A 479 15.86 3.56 13.99
CA SER A 479 16.27 2.55 13.02
C SER A 479 16.64 3.18 11.67
N ILE A 480 16.94 2.35 10.69
CA ILE A 480 17.32 2.73 9.33
C ILE A 480 16.49 1.88 8.37
N ILE A 481 16.01 2.49 7.29
CA ILE A 481 15.26 1.83 6.23
C ILE A 481 16.10 1.81 4.95
N PHE A 482 16.10 0.65 4.29
CA PHE A 482 16.71 0.41 3.00
C PHE A 482 15.60 0.39 1.96
N ARG A 483 15.53 1.42 1.12
CA ARG A 483 14.46 1.62 0.14
C ARG A 483 14.98 1.30 -1.25
N SER A 484 14.14 0.65 -2.06
CA SER A 484 14.39 0.51 -3.49
C SER A 484 14.48 1.88 -4.16
N ASP A 485 15.41 2.04 -5.10
CA ASP A 485 15.55 3.26 -5.88
C ASP A 485 16.00 2.91 -7.30
N SER A 486 15.12 2.24 -8.05
CA SER A 486 15.45 1.68 -9.37
C SER A 486 15.26 2.67 -10.51
N ASN A 487 16.03 2.51 -11.59
CA ASN A 487 15.80 3.26 -12.84
C ASN A 487 14.49 2.89 -13.56
N GLY A 488 13.76 1.88 -13.07
CA GLY A 488 12.43 1.51 -13.56
C GLY A 488 11.32 2.34 -12.91
N GLU A 489 11.47 2.70 -11.64
CA GLU A 489 10.50 3.56 -10.93
C GLU A 489 10.47 4.99 -11.51
N ASP A 490 11.50 5.38 -12.27
CA ASP A 490 11.66 6.71 -12.88
C ASP A 490 10.88 6.88 -14.19
N LEU A 491 10.33 5.79 -14.75
CA LEU A 491 9.73 5.82 -16.08
C LEU A 491 8.37 6.53 -16.08
N GLN A 492 8.24 7.54 -16.94
CA GLN A 492 6.99 8.26 -17.12
C GLN A 492 5.87 7.31 -17.55
N GLY A 493 4.79 7.25 -16.77
CA GLY A 493 3.64 6.39 -17.04
C GLY A 493 3.79 4.93 -16.58
N TYR A 494 4.88 4.59 -15.88
CA TYR A 494 5.03 3.31 -15.19
C TYR A 494 4.73 3.46 -13.70
N ALA A 495 3.75 2.70 -13.20
CA ALA A 495 3.35 2.76 -11.80
C ALA A 495 4.26 1.89 -10.92
N GLY A 496 5.43 2.42 -10.55
CA GLY A 496 6.41 1.72 -9.70
C GLY A 496 6.02 1.55 -8.22
N ALA A 497 4.89 2.10 -7.79
CA ALA A 497 4.47 2.15 -6.39
C ALA A 497 4.33 0.74 -5.79
N GLY A 498 5.11 0.46 -4.74
CA GLY A 498 5.07 -0.81 -4.01
C GLY A 498 5.59 -2.03 -4.79
N LEU A 499 6.19 -1.89 -5.97
CA LEU A 499 6.68 -3.05 -6.73
C LEU A 499 7.91 -3.71 -6.09
N TYR A 500 8.82 -2.88 -5.61
CA TYR A 500 10.06 -3.28 -4.98
C TYR A 500 9.98 -3.05 -3.47
N ASP A 501 10.79 -3.78 -2.72
CA ASP A 501 10.68 -3.80 -1.26
C ASP A 501 11.44 -2.63 -0.63
N SER A 502 10.88 -2.07 0.44
CA SER A 502 11.62 -1.29 1.42
C SER A 502 11.74 -2.12 2.70
N VAL A 503 12.92 -2.17 3.30
CA VAL A 503 13.23 -3.05 4.43
C VAL A 503 13.76 -2.22 5.57
N ILE A 504 13.03 -2.20 6.69
CA ILE A 504 13.50 -1.59 7.94
C ILE A 504 14.49 -2.57 8.61
N LEU A 505 15.56 -2.03 9.20
CA LEU A 505 16.60 -2.81 9.86
C LEU A 505 16.09 -3.52 11.11
N ASP A 506 15.30 -2.82 11.92
CA ASP A 506 14.68 -3.36 13.12
C ASP A 506 13.21 -3.68 12.86
N GLU A 507 12.73 -4.80 13.41
CA GLU A 507 11.33 -5.22 13.29
C GLU A 507 10.37 -4.17 13.87
N GLU A 508 9.20 -4.03 13.25
CA GLU A 508 8.17 -3.13 13.72
C GLU A 508 7.33 -3.76 14.84
N ASP A 509 7.07 -2.98 15.88
CA ASP A 509 6.15 -3.32 16.95
C ASP A 509 4.70 -3.12 16.48
N LYS A 510 3.92 -4.19 16.50
CA LYS A 510 2.47 -4.16 16.25
C LYS A 510 1.74 -3.77 17.53
N VAL A 511 1.15 -2.58 17.54
CA VAL A 511 0.47 -2.02 18.70
C VAL A 511 -1.03 -1.91 18.45
N VAL A 512 -1.84 -2.38 19.40
CA VAL A 512 -3.30 -2.16 19.38
C VAL A 512 -3.58 -0.68 19.64
N LEU A 513 -4.28 -0.04 18.69
CA LEU A 513 -4.51 1.40 18.74
C LEU A 513 -5.65 1.76 19.70
N ASP A 514 -5.36 2.73 20.56
CA ASP A 514 -6.35 3.43 21.38
C ASP A 514 -6.63 4.81 20.77
N TYR A 515 -7.82 4.95 20.18
CA TYR A 515 -8.33 6.19 19.61
C TYR A 515 -9.08 7.06 20.63
N SER A 516 -9.47 6.49 21.78
CA SER A 516 -10.18 7.23 22.84
C SER A 516 -9.29 8.27 23.52
N THR A 517 -7.98 8.08 23.46
CA THR A 517 -6.94 8.96 24.03
C THR A 517 -6.06 9.61 22.95
N ASP A 518 -6.38 9.42 21.67
CA ASP A 518 -5.57 9.93 20.57
C ASP A 518 -5.76 11.44 20.38
N ARG A 519 -4.66 12.19 20.52
CA ARG A 519 -4.65 13.66 20.38
C ARG A 519 -5.23 14.13 19.05
N LEU A 520 -4.98 13.43 17.95
CA LEU A 520 -5.51 13.79 16.63
C LEU A 520 -7.05 13.70 16.57
N LEU A 521 -7.68 12.95 17.49
CA LEU A 521 -9.13 12.76 17.55
C LEU A 521 -9.81 13.55 18.67
N ILE A 522 -9.14 13.73 19.81
CA ILE A 522 -9.72 14.38 21.00
C ILE A 522 -9.40 15.88 21.09
N ASP A 523 -8.26 16.32 20.56
CA ASP A 523 -7.80 17.71 20.63
C ASP A 523 -8.02 18.39 19.27
N LYS A 524 -9.07 19.20 19.17
CA LYS A 524 -9.45 19.90 17.93
C LYS A 524 -8.42 20.95 17.50
N ALA A 525 -7.72 21.58 18.45
CA ALA A 525 -6.69 22.57 18.13
C ALA A 525 -5.46 21.88 17.54
N PHE A 526 -5.02 20.78 18.16
CA PHE A 526 -3.94 19.95 17.64
C PHE A 526 -4.30 19.35 16.28
N GLN A 527 -5.52 18.83 16.13
CA GLN A 527 -6.04 18.31 14.86
C GLN A 527 -5.94 19.38 13.76
N ALA A 528 -6.55 20.55 13.94
CA ALA A 528 -6.49 21.62 12.95
C ALA A 528 -5.04 22.02 12.62
N SER A 529 -4.19 22.19 13.64
CA SER A 529 -2.79 22.56 13.44
C SER A 529 -2.01 21.52 12.62
N VAL A 530 -2.13 20.23 12.93
CA VAL A 530 -1.40 19.17 12.23
C VAL A 530 -1.88 19.04 10.79
N LEU A 531 -3.21 18.99 10.56
CA LEU A 531 -3.78 18.86 9.22
C LEU A 531 -3.40 20.04 8.33
N SER A 532 -3.43 21.27 8.86
CA SER A 532 -3.01 22.47 8.13
C SER A 532 -1.52 22.45 7.78
N ARG A 533 -0.64 22.03 8.70
CA ARG A 533 0.81 21.94 8.43
C ARG A 533 1.14 20.87 7.39
N ILE A 534 0.44 19.75 7.41
CA ILE A 534 0.55 18.71 6.37
C ILE A 534 0.18 19.30 5.00
N ALA A 535 -0.96 19.98 4.91
CA ALA A 535 -1.40 20.59 3.67
C ALA A 535 -0.48 21.73 3.17
N GLU A 536 0.06 22.53 4.09
CA GLU A 536 1.05 23.57 3.79
C GLU A 536 2.33 22.98 3.22
N ALA A 537 2.84 21.89 3.81
CA ALA A 537 3.98 21.17 3.26
C ALA A 537 3.69 20.66 1.84
N GLY A 538 2.49 20.12 1.60
CA GLY A 538 2.04 19.68 0.29
C GLY A 538 2.07 20.82 -0.75
N LYS A 539 1.47 21.97 -0.43
CA LYS A 539 1.44 23.15 -1.33
C LYS A 539 2.84 23.68 -1.63
N ILE A 540 3.71 23.76 -0.63
CA ILE A 540 5.09 24.24 -0.80
C ILE A 540 5.84 23.30 -1.75
N ILE A 541 5.76 21.98 -1.52
CA ILE A 541 6.47 20.99 -2.33
C ILE A 541 5.96 20.98 -3.77
N GLU A 542 4.64 21.03 -3.97
CA GLU A 542 4.06 21.20 -5.31
C GLU A 542 4.58 22.46 -6.01
N THR A 543 4.65 23.58 -5.31
CA THR A 543 5.17 24.84 -5.87
C THR A 543 6.63 24.71 -6.29
N LEU A 544 7.45 24.01 -5.50
CA LEU A 544 8.87 23.77 -5.80
C LEU A 544 9.07 22.91 -7.06
N TYR A 545 8.21 21.92 -7.27
CA TYR A 545 8.28 21.03 -8.44
C TYR A 545 7.52 21.57 -9.67
N GLY A 546 6.57 22.49 -9.48
CA GLY A 546 5.76 23.06 -10.55
C GLY A 546 4.69 22.11 -11.10
N CYS A 547 4.42 20.98 -10.45
CA CYS A 547 3.39 20.03 -10.83
C CYS A 547 2.83 19.29 -9.61
N PRO A 548 1.62 18.70 -9.69
CA PRO A 548 1.03 17.96 -8.58
C PRO A 548 1.93 16.84 -8.06
N GLN A 549 1.93 16.62 -6.75
CA GLN A 549 2.84 15.71 -6.05
C GLN A 549 2.09 14.66 -5.23
N ASP A 550 2.70 13.48 -5.17
CA ASP A 550 2.44 12.39 -4.25
C ASP A 550 3.56 12.37 -3.19
N ILE A 551 3.22 12.73 -1.96
CA ILE A 551 4.18 13.01 -0.89
C ILE A 551 3.92 12.09 0.28
N GLU A 552 4.94 11.36 0.71
CA GLU A 552 4.92 10.58 1.94
C GLU A 552 5.70 11.33 3.03
N GLY A 553 5.13 11.39 4.23
CA GLY A 553 5.78 12.03 5.35
C GLY A 553 5.28 11.52 6.69
N VAL A 554 5.87 12.06 7.75
CA VAL A 554 5.54 11.71 9.12
C VAL A 554 5.48 12.93 10.02
N VAL A 555 4.74 12.80 11.10
CA VAL A 555 4.62 13.77 12.18
C VAL A 555 5.27 13.17 13.41
N LYS A 556 6.26 13.88 13.96
CA LYS A 556 6.87 13.56 15.25
C LYS A 556 6.84 14.81 16.13
N ASP A 557 6.15 14.75 17.26
CA ASP A 557 6.02 15.86 18.20
C ASP A 557 5.50 17.15 17.52
N GLY A 558 4.57 16.98 16.56
CA GLY A 558 4.01 18.07 15.75
C GLY A 558 4.93 18.59 14.64
N VAL A 559 6.16 18.06 14.50
CA VAL A 559 7.11 18.43 13.43
C VAL A 559 6.91 17.54 12.21
N ILE A 560 6.82 18.17 11.03
CA ILE A 560 6.65 17.50 9.75
C ILE A 560 8.01 17.06 9.22
N HIS A 561 8.12 15.77 8.90
CA HIS A 561 9.24 15.20 8.17
C HIS A 561 8.73 14.64 6.84
N VAL A 562 9.35 15.00 5.73
CA VAL A 562 9.02 14.43 4.42
C VAL A 562 10.03 13.35 4.10
N VAL A 563 9.53 12.14 3.86
CA VAL A 563 10.35 10.94 3.67
C VAL A 563 10.44 10.53 2.21
N GLN A 564 9.49 10.97 1.38
CA GLN A 564 9.48 10.77 -0.07
C GLN A 564 8.57 11.80 -0.74
N ALA A 565 8.91 12.24 -1.94
CA ALA A 565 7.99 12.94 -2.83
C ALA A 565 8.24 12.47 -4.26
N ARG A 566 7.18 12.48 -5.08
CA ARG A 566 7.25 12.23 -6.52
C ARG A 566 6.10 12.94 -7.23
N PRO A 567 6.24 13.23 -8.54
CA PRO A 567 5.12 13.73 -9.33
C PRO A 567 3.91 12.80 -9.26
N GLN A 568 2.73 13.38 -9.07
CA GLN A 568 1.45 12.69 -9.17
C GLN A 568 1.12 12.48 -10.67
N ILE A 569 0.79 11.24 -11.05
CA ILE A 569 0.65 10.78 -12.45
C ILE A 569 -0.79 10.85 -12.97
#